data_AF-A0A3A2HZC5-F1
#
_entry.id   AF-A0A3A2HZC5-F1
#
_cell.length_a   1.000
_cell.length_b   1.000
_cell.length_c   1.000
_cell.angle_alpha   90.00
_cell.angle_beta   90.00
_cell.angle_gamma   90.00
#
_symmetry.space_group_name_H-M   'P 1'
#
loop_
_entity.id
_entity.type
_entity.pdbx_description
1 polymer ?
#
loop_
_entity_poly.entity_id
_entity_poly.type
_entity_poly.pdbx_seq_one_letter_code
_entity_poly.pdbx_strand_id
1 'polypeptide(L)' 'MVKAELLKLIDVTRAEEGCINYDLHQDNENPAHFTFYENWESRELWQQHMGNEHLVEYMKATEGAVDVFTLNEMSYIG' A
#
# COMPACT_ATOMS: atom_id res chain seq x y z
N MET A 1 9.37 11.92 5.46
CA MET A 1 7.99 11.93 5.99
C MET A 1 7.20 10.77 5.38
N VAL A 2 6.82 10.83 4.10
CA VAL A 2 6.03 9.78 3.42
C VAL A 2 6.61 8.37 3.58
N LYS A 3 7.91 8.17 3.30
CA LYS A 3 8.58 6.87 3.50
C LYS A 3 8.38 6.27 4.90
N ALA A 4 8.46 7.09 5.94
CA ALA A 4 8.32 6.61 7.31
C ALA A 4 6.89 6.18 7.62
N GLU A 5 5.89 6.89 7.08
CA GLU A 5 4.48 6.52 7.22
C GLU A 5 4.14 5.26 6.41
N LEU A 6 4.67 5.12 5.18
CA LEU A 6 4.51 3.91 4.36
C LEU A 6 5.09 2.66 5.06
N LEU A 7 6.24 2.78 5.73
CA LEU A 7 6.85 1.66 6.46
C LEU A 7 5.97 1.16 7.62
N LYS A 8 5.14 2.01 8.23
CA LYS A 8 4.24 1.61 9.33
C LYS A 8 3.10 0.70 8.86
N LEU A 9 2.73 0.79 7.57
CA LEU A 9 1.65 -0.01 7.00
C LEU A 9 2.03 -1.48 6.84
N ILE A 10 3.32 -1.78 6.70
CA ILE A 10 3.78 -3.12 6.27
C ILE A 10 3.33 -4.22 7.23
N ASP A 11 3.70 -4.15 8.51
CA ASP A 11 3.45 -5.25 9.43
C ASP A 11 1.97 -5.38 9.79
N VAL A 12 1.25 -4.26 9.88
CA VAL A 12 -0.19 -4.26 10.17
C VAL A 12 -1.00 -4.81 9.01
N THR A 13 -0.64 -4.48 7.76
CA THR A 13 -1.34 -4.98 6.59
C THR A 13 -1.04 -6.42 6.29
N ARG A 14 0.20 -6.88 6.51
CA ARG A 14 0.55 -8.30 6.41
C ARG A 14 -0.19 -9.19 7.41
N ALA A 15 -0.71 -8.61 8.49
CA ALA A 15 -1.52 -9.32 9.47
C ALA A 15 -3.02 -9.35 9.13
N GLU A 16 -3.45 -8.65 8.07
CA GLU A 16 -4.84 -8.64 7.64
C GLU A 16 -5.27 -9.96 6.99
N GLU A 17 -6.55 -10.28 7.14
CA GLU A 17 -7.14 -11.46 6.52
C GLU A 17 -7.02 -11.39 4.99
N GLY A 18 -6.48 -12.45 4.40
CA GLY A 18 -6.30 -12.58 2.95
C GLY A 18 -5.14 -11.80 2.35
N CYS A 19 -4.29 -11.11 3.13
CA CYS A 19 -3.06 -10.54 2.61
C CYS A 19 -2.04 -11.65 2.33
N ILE A 20 -1.71 -11.91 1.07
CA ILE A 20 -0.72 -12.91 0.66
C ILE A 20 0.69 -12.31 0.74
N ASN A 21 0.86 -11.10 0.21
CA ASN A 21 2.05 -10.28 0.39
C ASN A 21 1.73 -8.79 0.29
N TYR A 22 2.62 -7.99 0.87
CA TYR A 22 2.53 -6.54 0.90
C TYR A 22 3.95 -5.98 0.96
N ASP A 23 4.51 -5.67 -0.20
CA ASP A 23 5.93 -5.37 -0.35
C ASP A 23 6.15 -3.94 -0.85
N LEU A 24 6.82 -3.13 -0.02
CA LEU A 24 7.16 -1.76 -0.34
C LEU A 24 8.47 -1.68 -1.12
N HIS A 25 8.38 -1.08 -2.30
CA HIS A 25 9.51 -0.75 -3.15
C HIS A 25 9.71 0.76 -3.19
N GLN A 26 10.96 1.18 -3.32
CA GLN A 26 11.34 2.55 -3.62
C GLN A 26 12.08 2.53 -4.96
N ASP A 27 11.73 3.45 -5.85
CA ASP A 27 12.39 3.52 -7.15
C ASP A 27 13.88 3.86 -6.99
N ASN A 28 14.71 3.27 -7.86
CA ASN A 28 16.16 3.38 -7.78
C ASN A 28 16.70 4.73 -8.33
N GLU A 29 15.94 5.38 -9.20
CA GLU A 29 16.33 6.64 -9.86
C GLU A 29 15.56 7.84 -9.28
N ASN A 30 14.32 7.63 -8.86
CA ASN A 30 13.46 8.63 -8.24
C ASN A 30 13.13 8.26 -6.78
N PRO A 31 13.89 8.77 -5.79
CA PRO A 31 13.66 8.43 -4.38
C PRO A 31 12.32 8.93 -3.81
N ALA A 32 11.55 9.75 -4.54
CA ALA A 32 10.20 10.14 -4.15
C ALA A 32 9.11 9.16 -4.64
N HIS A 33 9.46 8.20 -5.48
CA HIS A 33 8.53 7.21 -6.01
C HIS A 33 8.58 5.92 -5.20
N PHE A 34 7.39 5.47 -4.77
CA PHE A 34 7.20 4.26 -3.98
C PHE A 34 6.11 3.41 -4.63
N THR A 35 6.23 2.09 -4.49
CA THR A 35 5.25 1.14 -5.03
C THR A 35 5.02 0.02 -4.04
N PHE A 36 3.76 -0.19 -3.65
CA PHE A 36 3.36 -1.44 -3.03
C PHE A 36 3.07 -2.46 -4.13
N TYR A 37 3.66 -3.65 -3.99
CA TYR A 37 3.24 -4.83 -4.72
C TYR A 37 2.49 -5.73 -3.75
N GLU A 38 1.23 -6.01 -4.08
CA GLU A 38 0.29 -6.65 -3.19
C GLU A 38 -0.42 -7.79 -3.92
N ASN A 39 -0.58 -8.91 -3.23
CA ASN A 39 -1.48 -9.98 -3.64
C ASN A 39 -2.44 -10.26 -2.49
N TRP A 40 -3.70 -10.44 -2.86
CA TRP A 40 -4.79 -10.67 -1.93
C TRP A 40 -5.56 -11.91 -2.35
N GLU A 41 -6.08 -12.66 -1.37
CA GLU A 41 -6.89 -13.85 -1.61
C GLU A 41 -8.18 -13.53 -2.40
N SER A 42 -8.72 -12.33 -2.22
CA SER A 42 -9.89 -11.86 -2.95
C SER A 42 -9.93 -10.34 -3.07
N ARG A 43 -10.73 -9.86 -4.03
CA ARG A 43 -10.97 -8.44 -4.23
C ARG A 43 -11.76 -7.83 -3.07
N GLU A 44 -12.64 -8.59 -2.45
CA GLU A 44 -13.46 -8.18 -1.32
C GLU A 44 -12.60 -7.92 -0.08
N LEU A 45 -11.58 -8.75 0.19
CA LEU A 45 -10.65 -8.53 1.30
C LEU A 45 -9.75 -7.32 1.05
N TRP A 46 -9.30 -7.12 -0.19
CA TRP A 46 -8.59 -5.88 -0.56
C TRP A 46 -9.46 -4.62 -0.37
N GLN A 47 -10.77 -4.69 -0.67
CA GLN A 47 -11.66 -3.56 -0.41
C GLN A 47 -11.83 -3.27 1.09
N GLN A 48 -11.81 -4.29 1.94
CA GLN A 48 -11.80 -4.11 3.40
C GLN A 48 -10.50 -3.45 3.85
N HIS A 49 -9.36 -3.91 3.34
CA HIS A 49 -8.05 -3.27 3.56
C HIS A 49 -8.10 -1.77 3.25
N MET A 50 -8.63 -1.38 2.08
CA MET A 50 -8.76 0.03 1.67
C MET A 50 -9.61 0.89 2.61
N GLY A 51 -10.43 0.29 3.47
CA GLY A 51 -11.25 0.96 4.49
C GLY A 51 -10.65 0.95 5.89
N ASN A 52 -9.48 0.34 6.11
CA ASN A 52 -8.90 0.18 7.44
C ASN A 52 -8.35 1.48 8.02
N GLU A 53 -8.34 1.54 9.36
CA GLU A 53 -7.94 2.72 10.14
C GLU A 53 -6.50 3.16 9.85
N HIS A 54 -5.55 2.22 9.73
CA HIS A 54 -4.14 2.57 9.47
C HIS A 54 -3.95 3.25 8.09
N LEU A 55 -4.77 2.95 7.08
CA LEU A 55 -4.73 3.66 5.80
C LEU A 55 -5.31 5.07 5.93
N VAL A 56 -6.40 5.23 6.69
CA VAL A 56 -6.97 6.56 6.97
C VAL A 56 -5.96 7.43 7.72
N GLU A 57 -5.27 6.88 8.71
CA GLU A 57 -4.20 7.57 9.45
C GLU A 57 -3.04 7.95 8.55
N TYR A 58 -2.58 7.03 7.69
CA TYR A 58 -1.54 7.30 6.69
C TYR A 58 -1.94 8.46 5.77
N MET A 59 -3.15 8.39 5.17
CA MET A 59 -3.63 9.41 4.24
C MET A 59 -3.63 10.79 4.89
N LYS A 60 -4.06 10.88 6.16
CA LYS A 60 -4.03 12.11 6.95
C LYS A 60 -2.59 12.57 7.25
N ALA A 61 -1.70 11.66 7.64
CA ALA A 61 -0.31 11.98 7.96
C ALA A 61 0.50 12.45 6.73
N THR A 62 0.08 12.04 5.53
CA THR A 62 0.72 12.41 4.26
C THR A 62 -0.07 13.43 3.44
N GLU A 63 -1.07 14.08 4.04
CA GLU A 63 -1.91 15.07 3.37
C GLU A 63 -1.04 16.19 2.75
N GLY A 64 -1.25 16.46 1.47
CA GLY A 64 -0.48 17.46 0.70
C GLY A 64 0.98 17.07 0.38
N ALA A 65 1.43 15.87 0.77
CA ALA A 65 2.79 15.39 0.46
C ALA A 65 2.85 14.41 -0.71
N VAL A 66 1.70 13.85 -1.12
CA VAL A 66 1.57 12.95 -2.28
C VAL A 66 1.13 13.76 -3.49
N ASP A 67 1.96 13.80 -4.53
CA ASP A 67 1.68 14.51 -5.78
C ASP A 67 0.75 13.70 -6.70
N VAL A 68 1.05 12.40 -6.86
CA VAL A 68 0.27 11.48 -7.70
C VAL A 68 0.10 10.14 -6.99
N PHE A 69 -1.13 9.62 -7.02
CA PHE A 69 -1.46 8.26 -6.61
C PHE A 69 -1.97 7.47 -7.82
N THR A 70 -1.51 6.23 -7.99
CA THR A 70 -1.93 5.35 -9.08
C THR A 70 -2.18 3.96 -8.52
N LEU A 71 -3.29 3.35 -8.91
CA LEU A 71 -3.66 1.98 -8.55
C LEU A 71 -3.90 1.19 -9.84
N ASN A 72 -3.22 0.06 -9.98
CA ASN A 72 -3.39 -0.86 -11.09
C ASN A 72 -3.83 -2.22 -10.57
N GLU A 73 -5.08 -2.60 -10.83
CA GLU A 73 -5.58 -3.95 -10.55
C GLU A 73 -5.13 -4.89 -11.69
N MET A 74 -4.40 -5.95 -11.37
CA MET A 74 -3.79 -6.85 -12.34
C MET A 74 -4.05 -8.32 -11.98
N SER A 75 -4.03 -9.20 -12.98
CA SER A 75 -4.13 -10.65 -12.79
C SER A 75 -2.79 -11.32 -13.11
N TYR A 76 -2.40 -12.31 -12.32
CA TYR A 76 -1.25 -13.17 -12.64
C TYR A 76 -1.56 -14.01 -13.89
N ILE A 77 -0.65 -14.04 -14.86
CA ILE A 77 -0.84 -14.72 -16.16
C ILE A 77 0.15 -15.87 -16.42
N GLY A 78 1.10 -16.13 -15.53
CA GLY A 78 2.13 -17.17 -15.72
C GLY A 78 3.46 -16.83 -15.08
#